data_AF-A0A838TK29-F1
#
_entry.id   AF-A0A838TK29-F1
#
_cell.length_a   1.000
_cell.length_b   1.000
_cell.length_c   1.000
_cell.angle_alpha   90.00
_cell.angle_beta   90.00
_cell.angle_gamma   90.00
#
_symmetry.space_group_name_H-M   'P 1'
#
loop_
_entity.id
_entity.type
_entity.pdbx_description
1 polymer ?
#
loop_
_entity_poly.entity_id
_entity_poly.type
_entity_poly.pdbx_seq_one_letter_code
_entity_poly.pdbx_strand_id
1 'polypeptide(L)'
;MYTKEQTQKLQALTKKLLKKPGGLNELKPVLRFHEHRYYVLDEPLVSDFEYDQLYKDLEKIEAETPELITLDSPTQRVGNSLNKEFVTVPHLVPMLSLENSYNADDLIEWDKRAKKLINTDKIEYSAEPKYDGASISLIYENDILVRGATRGDGVAGDDVTTNLKQIKSIPLSAKFSDYGIQKVEIRGEILMTRQSFKKYNEHLVEQGIA
;
A
#
# COMPACT_ATOMS: atom_id res chain seq x y z
N MET A 1 -2.88 12.24 -4.74
CA MET A 1 -2.22 13.10 -3.75
C MET A 1 -3.21 14.14 -3.24
N TYR A 2 -3.09 14.55 -1.97
CA TYR A 2 -3.92 15.61 -1.42
C TYR A 2 -3.50 16.97 -1.97
N THR A 3 -4.45 17.78 -2.44
CA THR A 3 -4.17 19.15 -2.88
C THR A 3 -3.84 20.05 -1.67
N LYS A 4 -3.22 21.20 -1.92
CA LYS A 4 -2.93 22.20 -0.86
C LYS A 4 -4.19 22.58 -0.08
N GLU A 5 -5.30 22.78 -0.77
CA GLU A 5 -6.60 23.11 -0.16
C GLU A 5 -7.14 21.95 0.69
N GLN A 6 -7.08 20.72 0.18
CA GLN A 6 -7.47 19.52 0.94
C GLN A 6 -6.63 19.36 2.21
N THR A 7 -5.31 19.55 2.11
CA THR A 7 -4.39 19.50 3.25
C THR A 7 -4.77 20.54 4.31
N GLN A 8 -5.01 21.79 3.93
CA GLN A 8 -5.42 22.85 4.86
C GLN A 8 -6.75 22.51 5.55
N LYS A 9 -7.73 22.01 4.79
CA LYS A 9 -9.03 21.59 5.32
C LYS A 9 -8.89 20.44 6.33
N LEU A 10 -8.09 19.42 6.01
CA LEU A 10 -7.87 18.26 6.87
C LEU A 10 -7.07 18.62 8.13
N GLN A 11 -6.11 19.54 8.04
CA GLN A 11 -5.41 20.08 9.20
C GLN A 11 -6.35 20.87 10.13
N ALA A 12 -7.23 21.71 9.56
CA ALA A 12 -8.22 22.44 10.35
C ALA A 12 -9.20 21.48 11.04
N LEU A 13 -9.66 20.45 10.32
CA LEU A 13 -10.52 19.41 10.87
C LEU A 13 -9.81 18.62 11.97
N THR A 14 -8.54 18.28 11.79
CA THR A 14 -7.71 17.61 12.81
C THR A 14 -7.70 18.41 14.12
N LYS A 15 -7.42 19.72 14.05
CA LYS A 15 -7.42 20.59 15.24
C LYS A 15 -8.77 20.67 15.94
N LYS A 16 -9.88 20.54 15.19
CA LYS A 16 -11.24 20.47 15.75
C LYS A 16 -11.43 19.13 16.48
N LEU A 17 -11.09 18.02 15.84
CA LEU A 17 -11.30 16.66 16.36
C LEU A 17 -10.46 16.39 17.62
N LEU A 18 -9.23 16.91 17.69
CA LEU A 18 -8.40 16.79 18.89
C LEU A 18 -8.97 17.53 20.11
N LYS A 19 -9.84 18.52 19.91
CA LYS A 19 -10.50 19.25 21.01
C LYS A 19 -11.85 18.65 21.39
N LYS A 20 -12.52 17.99 20.44
CA LYS A 20 -13.85 17.43 20.62
C LYS A 20 -14.04 16.23 19.67
N PRO A 21 -14.44 15.06 20.18
CA PRO A 21 -14.72 13.89 19.35
C PRO A 21 -15.72 14.23 18.22
N GLY A 22 -15.40 13.80 17.01
CA GLY A 22 -16.27 13.95 15.83
C GLY A 22 -16.91 12.63 15.41
N GLY A 23 -17.54 12.65 14.23
CA GLY A 23 -18.15 11.44 13.66
C GLY A 23 -17.21 10.66 12.74
N LEU A 24 -17.63 9.45 12.35
CA LEU A 24 -16.93 8.55 11.42
C LEU A 24 -16.52 9.24 10.10
N ASN A 25 -17.43 10.03 9.53
CA ASN A 25 -17.21 10.73 8.25
C ASN A 25 -16.14 11.82 8.35
N GLU A 26 -15.81 12.29 9.56
CA GLU A 26 -14.72 13.23 9.80
C GLU A 26 -13.42 12.50 10.19
N LEU A 27 -13.52 11.48 11.04
CA LEU A 27 -12.37 10.72 11.56
C LEU A 27 -11.69 9.88 10.47
N LYS A 28 -12.44 9.12 9.66
CA LYS A 28 -11.86 8.22 8.65
C LYS A 28 -11.00 8.99 7.61
N PRO A 29 -11.44 10.13 7.05
CA PRO A 29 -10.59 10.90 6.13
C PRO A 29 -9.36 11.52 6.82
N VAL A 30 -9.49 11.99 8.07
CA VAL A 30 -8.37 12.58 8.82
C VAL A 30 -7.30 11.54 9.15
N LEU A 31 -7.71 10.36 9.62
CA LEU A 31 -6.78 9.27 9.92
C LEU A 31 -6.07 8.80 8.65
N ARG A 32 -6.81 8.55 7.55
CA ARG A 32 -6.21 8.19 6.25
C ARG A 32 -5.22 9.24 5.75
N PHE A 33 -5.54 10.52 5.94
CA PHE A 33 -4.64 11.62 5.59
C PHE A 33 -3.34 11.57 6.39
N HIS A 34 -3.41 11.39 7.71
CA HIS A 34 -2.21 11.30 8.54
C HIS A 34 -1.42 10.00 8.32
N GLU A 35 -2.09 8.88 8.05
CA GLU A 35 -1.42 7.65 7.60
C GLU A 35 -0.64 7.89 6.30
N HIS A 36 -1.23 8.58 5.32
CA HIS A 36 -0.52 8.92 4.08
C HIS A 36 0.69 9.84 4.34
N ARG A 37 0.52 10.88 5.16
CA ARG A 37 1.60 11.80 5.53
C ARG A 37 2.76 11.06 6.22
N TYR A 38 2.43 10.14 7.12
CA TYR A 38 3.41 9.39 7.90
C TYR A 38 4.10 8.30 7.05
N TYR A 39 3.32 7.38 6.46
CA TYR A 39 3.85 6.16 5.85
C TYR A 39 4.23 6.29 4.37
N VAL A 40 3.78 7.34 3.69
CA VAL A 40 4.06 7.54 2.25
C VAL A 40 4.92 8.76 2.01
N LEU A 41 4.67 9.88 2.71
CA LEU A 41 5.44 11.11 2.51
C LEU A 41 6.59 11.29 3.50
N ASP A 42 6.63 10.53 4.60
CA ASP A 42 7.59 10.72 5.70
C ASP A 42 7.59 12.17 6.25
N GLU A 43 6.40 12.79 6.30
CA GLU A 43 6.20 14.16 6.76
C GLU A 43 4.98 14.26 7.71
N PRO A 44 5.03 13.65 8.90
CA PRO A 44 3.92 13.67 9.84
C PRO A 44 3.56 15.09 10.28
N LEU A 45 2.27 15.32 10.50
CA LEU A 45 1.74 16.64 10.89
C LEU A 45 1.17 16.66 12.32
N VAL A 46 1.07 15.48 12.93
CA VAL A 46 0.62 15.26 14.30
C VAL A 46 1.57 14.28 14.97
N SER A 47 1.64 14.34 16.29
CA SER A 47 2.36 13.35 17.09
C SER A 47 1.62 12.00 17.10
N ASP A 48 2.35 10.93 17.43
CA ASP A 48 1.78 9.59 17.60
C ASP A 48 0.64 9.60 18.63
N PHE A 49 0.79 10.35 19.72
CA PHE A 49 -0.24 10.50 20.74
C PHE A 49 -1.53 11.13 20.19
N GLU A 50 -1.42 12.18 19.38
CA GLU A 50 -2.57 12.83 18.76
C GLU A 50 -3.25 11.91 17.74
N TYR A 51 -2.46 11.16 16.96
CA TYR A 51 -2.99 10.15 16.05
C TYR A 51 -3.75 9.06 16.82
N ASP A 52 -3.16 8.52 17.88
CA ASP A 52 -3.76 7.47 18.71
C ASP A 52 -5.06 7.94 19.37
N GLN A 53 -5.14 9.21 19.78
CA GLN A 53 -6.37 9.80 20.30
C GLN A 53 -7.50 9.76 19.26
N LEU A 54 -7.22 10.22 18.04
CA LEU A 54 -8.20 10.21 16.94
C LEU A 54 -8.58 8.77 16.54
N TYR A 55 -7.63 7.86 16.57
CA TYR A 55 -7.84 6.45 16.26
C TYR A 55 -8.74 5.78 17.30
N LYS A 56 -8.52 6.02 18.59
CA LYS A 56 -9.37 5.53 19.68
C LYS A 56 -10.79 6.07 19.61
N ASP A 57 -10.97 7.33 19.22
CA ASP A 57 -12.31 7.89 19.00
C ASP A 57 -13.04 7.15 17.87
N LEU A 58 -12.34 6.80 16.80
CA LEU A 58 -12.90 5.98 15.71
C LEU A 58 -13.26 4.57 16.20
N GLU A 59 -12.34 3.89 16.89
CA GLU A 59 -12.57 2.56 17.45
C GLU A 59 -13.78 2.53 18.38
N LYS A 60 -13.93 3.55 19.23
CA LYS A 60 -15.06 3.65 20.15
C LYS A 60 -16.39 3.71 19.40
N ILE A 61 -16.50 4.55 18.37
CA ILE A 61 -17.74 4.69 17.59
C ILE A 61 -18.06 3.38 16.87
N GLU A 62 -17.07 2.71 16.28
CA GLU A 62 -17.28 1.44 15.59
C GLU A 62 -17.60 0.29 16.55
N ALA A 63 -17.11 0.33 17.79
CA ALA A 63 -17.48 -0.62 18.83
C ALA A 63 -18.91 -0.41 19.33
N GLU A 64 -19.35 0.84 19.46
CA GLU A 64 -20.72 1.19 19.86
C GLU A 64 -21.75 0.95 18.75
N THR A 65 -21.32 0.96 17.48
CA THR A 65 -22.21 0.81 16.31
C THR A 65 -21.54 0.01 15.19
N PRO A 66 -21.41 -1.33 15.35
CA PRO A 66 -20.67 -2.19 14.42
C PRO A 66 -21.17 -2.16 12.96
N GLU A 67 -22.44 -1.84 12.74
CA GLU A 67 -23.03 -1.69 11.40
C GLU A 67 -22.45 -0.52 10.59
N LEU A 68 -21.72 0.40 11.23
CA LEU A 68 -21.07 1.53 10.57
C LEU A 68 -19.61 1.24 10.16
N ILE A 69 -19.11 0.04 10.45
CA ILE A 69 -17.79 -0.41 10.03
C ILE A 69 -17.79 -0.56 8.51
N THR A 70 -16.81 0.09 7.87
CA THR A 70 -16.63 0.03 6.41
C THR A 70 -15.28 -0.59 6.09
N LEU A 71 -15.17 -1.26 4.93
CA LEU A 71 -13.95 -1.97 4.51
C LEU A 71 -12.72 -1.05 4.36
N ASP A 72 -12.93 0.25 4.18
CA ASP A 72 -11.89 1.27 4.08
C ASP A 72 -11.56 1.96 5.43
N SER A 73 -12.18 1.55 6.52
CA SER A 73 -11.91 2.14 7.84
C SER A 73 -10.50 1.76 8.31
N PRO A 74 -9.70 2.71 8.84
CA PRO A 74 -8.37 2.44 9.38
C PRO A 74 -8.30 1.32 10.43
N THR A 75 -9.41 1.02 11.12
CA THR A 75 -9.52 -0.07 12.09
C THR A 75 -9.53 -1.45 11.44
N GLN A 76 -9.91 -1.56 10.17
CA GLN A 76 -10.01 -2.83 9.43
C GLN A 76 -8.66 -3.35 8.93
N ARG A 77 -7.57 -2.72 9.36
CA ARG A 77 -6.21 -3.17 9.04
C ARG A 77 -5.81 -4.40 9.87
N VAL A 78 -6.41 -4.61 11.04
CA VAL A 78 -6.09 -5.74 11.93
C VAL A 78 -7.17 -6.81 11.77
N GLY A 79 -6.83 -7.91 11.09
CA GLY A 79 -7.67 -9.11 11.04
C GLY A 79 -7.31 -10.08 12.18
N ASN A 80 -8.31 -10.75 12.76
CA ASN A 80 -8.19 -11.58 13.97
C ASN A 80 -7.33 -12.86 13.85
N SER A 81 -6.68 -13.11 12.72
CA SER A 81 -5.73 -14.22 12.58
C SER A 81 -4.93 -14.09 11.29
N LEU A 82 -3.60 -14.25 11.35
CA LEU A 82 -2.82 -14.58 10.17
C LEU A 82 -3.35 -15.92 9.63
N ASN A 83 -3.79 -15.93 8.37
CA ASN A 83 -4.29 -17.15 7.74
C ASN A 83 -3.18 -18.21 7.76
N LYS A 84 -3.49 -19.41 8.26
CA LYS A 84 -2.55 -20.55 8.23
C LYS A 84 -2.41 -21.14 6.83
N GLU A 85 -3.39 -20.90 5.97
CA GLU A 85 -3.46 -21.40 4.61
C GLU A 85 -3.85 -20.25 3.67
N PHE A 86 -3.20 -20.19 2.52
CA PHE A 86 -3.51 -19.20 1.48
C PHE A 86 -4.19 -19.88 0.31
N VAL A 87 -5.19 -19.21 -0.25
CA VAL A 87 -5.88 -19.68 -1.45
C VAL A 87 -5.20 -19.07 -2.66
N THR A 88 -4.88 -19.89 -3.65
CA THR A 88 -4.32 -19.40 -4.92
C THR A 88 -5.41 -18.74 -5.77
N VAL A 89 -5.12 -17.54 -6.26
CA VAL A 89 -6.02 -16.69 -7.03
C VAL A 89 -5.35 -16.23 -8.33
N PRO A 90 -6.11 -16.13 -9.45
CA PRO A 90 -5.57 -15.68 -10.72
C PRO A 90 -5.37 -14.16 -10.73
N HIS A 91 -4.30 -13.69 -11.37
CA HIS A 91 -4.08 -12.27 -11.68
C HIS A 91 -5.04 -11.80 -12.78
N LEU A 92 -5.33 -10.49 -12.89
CA LEU A 92 -6.19 -10.00 -14.00
C LEU A 92 -5.46 -10.11 -15.35
N VAL A 93 -4.14 -9.91 -15.31
CA VAL A 93 -3.21 -10.03 -16.43
C VAL A 93 -1.97 -10.78 -15.92
N PRO A 94 -1.24 -11.56 -16.74
CA PRO A 94 0.01 -12.17 -16.27
C PRO A 94 1.02 -11.14 -15.71
N MET A 95 1.68 -11.49 -14.60
CA MET A 95 2.81 -10.79 -13.98
C MET A 95 4.13 -11.32 -14.56
N LEU A 96 4.74 -10.51 -15.43
CA LEU A 96 5.98 -10.87 -16.11
C LEU A 96 7.21 -10.74 -15.20
N SER A 97 8.29 -11.39 -15.59
CA SER A 97 9.64 -11.12 -15.09
C SER A 97 10.37 -10.14 -16.01
N LEU A 98 11.42 -9.52 -15.50
CA LEU A 98 12.36 -8.73 -16.29
C LEU A 98 13.54 -9.60 -16.72
N GLU A 99 14.03 -9.40 -17.95
CA GLU A 99 15.36 -9.86 -18.34
C GLU A 99 16.43 -9.05 -17.59
N ASN A 100 17.57 -9.66 -17.31
CA ASN A 100 18.69 -9.01 -16.64
C ASN A 100 19.75 -8.56 -17.66
N SER A 101 20.48 -7.52 -17.28
CA SER A 101 21.71 -7.09 -17.92
C SER A 101 22.82 -7.07 -16.86
N TYR A 102 24.05 -7.41 -17.26
CA TYR A 102 25.19 -7.50 -16.33
C TYR A 102 26.28 -6.47 -16.61
N ASN A 103 26.19 -5.76 -17.74
CA ASN A 103 27.15 -4.74 -18.15
C ASN A 103 26.48 -3.66 -19.03
N ALA A 104 27.19 -2.56 -19.26
CA ALA A 104 26.68 -1.44 -20.04
C ALA A 104 26.46 -1.78 -21.53
N ASP A 105 27.28 -2.66 -22.11
CA ASP A 105 27.17 -3.05 -23.52
C ASP A 105 25.88 -3.81 -23.79
N ASP A 106 25.45 -4.69 -22.88
CA ASP A 106 24.16 -5.39 -22.95
C ASP A 106 22.99 -4.40 -23.06
N LEU A 107 23.03 -3.31 -22.29
CA LEU A 107 21.99 -2.26 -22.31
C LEU A 107 22.03 -1.46 -23.61
N ILE A 108 23.23 -1.17 -24.14
CA ILE A 108 23.41 -0.49 -25.43
C ILE A 108 22.85 -1.35 -26.56
N GLU A 109 23.11 -2.65 -26.57
CA GLU A 109 22.56 -3.57 -27.56
C GLU A 109 21.05 -3.75 -27.42
N TRP A 110 20.52 -3.76 -26.20
CA TRP A 110 19.09 -3.73 -25.96
C TRP A 110 18.42 -2.46 -26.50
N ASP A 111 18.99 -1.28 -26.26
CA ASP A 111 18.52 0.01 -26.79
C ASP A 111 18.52 0.01 -28.34
N LYS A 112 19.59 -0.49 -28.97
CA LYS A 112 19.65 -0.65 -30.44
C LYS A 112 18.52 -1.53 -30.97
N ARG A 113 18.25 -2.66 -30.31
CA ARG A 113 17.14 -3.55 -30.68
C ARG A 113 15.80 -2.86 -30.51
N ALA A 114 15.59 -2.14 -29.40
CA ALA A 114 14.35 -1.40 -29.15
C ALA A 114 14.10 -0.34 -30.24
N LYS A 115 15.08 0.52 -30.52
CA LYS A 115 15.02 1.56 -31.58
C LYS A 115 14.68 0.98 -32.95
N LYS A 116 15.31 -0.15 -33.30
CA LYS A 116 15.03 -0.87 -34.55
C LYS A 116 13.59 -1.39 -34.61
N LEU A 117 13.07 -1.94 -33.53
CA LEU A 117 11.72 -2.50 -33.47
C LEU A 117 10.62 -1.44 -33.67
N ILE A 118 10.82 -0.24 -33.12
CA ILE A 118 9.84 0.85 -33.21
C ILE A 118 10.16 1.88 -34.31
N ASN A 119 11.23 1.65 -35.08
CA ASN A 119 11.68 2.50 -36.20
C ASN A 119 11.88 3.98 -35.81
N THR A 120 12.53 4.24 -34.68
CA THR A 120 12.93 5.60 -34.24
C THR A 120 14.23 5.56 -33.43
N ASP A 121 15.04 6.60 -33.57
CA ASP A 121 16.27 6.78 -32.80
C ASP A 121 16.06 7.43 -31.43
N LYS A 122 14.83 7.89 -31.15
CA LYS A 122 14.49 8.58 -29.91
C LYS A 122 13.52 7.72 -29.08
N ILE A 123 14.02 7.27 -27.93
CA ILE A 123 13.25 6.57 -26.90
C ILE A 123 13.46 7.31 -25.58
N GLU A 124 12.38 7.57 -24.87
CA GLU A 124 12.42 8.03 -23.49
C GLU A 124 12.30 6.82 -22.56
N TYR A 125 13.18 6.74 -21.57
CA TYR A 125 13.24 5.62 -20.63
C TYR A 125 12.92 6.12 -19.21
N SER A 126 12.03 5.41 -18.52
CA SER A 126 11.91 5.52 -17.06
C SER A 126 12.94 4.59 -16.42
N ALA A 127 13.81 5.15 -15.58
CA ALA A 127 14.78 4.38 -14.81
C ALA A 127 14.38 4.35 -13.34
N GLU A 128 14.14 3.15 -12.82
CA GLU A 128 13.65 2.93 -11.46
C GLU A 128 14.60 2.01 -10.69
N PRO A 129 14.81 2.22 -9.38
CA PRO A 129 15.56 1.27 -8.56
C PRO A 129 14.91 -0.11 -8.59
N LYS A 130 15.68 -1.14 -8.90
CA LYS A 130 15.22 -2.52 -8.75
C LYS A 130 15.29 -2.91 -7.29
N TYR A 131 14.14 -2.89 -6.63
CA TYR A 131 14.03 -3.31 -5.25
C TYR A 131 14.15 -4.84 -5.10
N ASP A 132 14.73 -5.25 -3.97
CA ASP A 132 14.87 -6.65 -3.57
C ASP A 132 13.84 -6.95 -2.48
N GLY A 133 12.69 -7.48 -2.90
CA GLY A 133 11.54 -7.69 -2.04
C GLY A 133 10.66 -8.82 -2.56
N ALA A 134 9.36 -8.71 -2.26
CA ALA A 134 8.36 -9.64 -2.75
C ALA A 134 7.33 -8.90 -3.62
N SER A 135 7.24 -9.31 -4.89
CA SER A 135 6.25 -8.75 -5.81
C SER A 135 4.83 -9.13 -5.41
N ILE A 136 3.97 -8.11 -5.41
CA ILE A 136 2.55 -8.23 -5.08
C ILE A 136 1.67 -7.56 -6.13
N SER A 137 0.40 -7.93 -6.10
CA SER A 137 -0.68 -7.34 -6.87
C SER A 137 -1.80 -6.92 -5.92
N LEU A 138 -2.32 -5.71 -6.09
CA LEU A 138 -3.40 -5.12 -5.30
C LEU A 138 -4.56 -4.77 -6.24
N ILE A 139 -5.72 -5.37 -6.00
CA ILE A 139 -6.92 -5.09 -6.77
C ILE A 139 -7.83 -4.18 -5.99
N TYR A 140 -8.13 -3.04 -6.61
CA TYR A 140 -9.14 -2.13 -6.14
C TYR A 140 -10.36 -2.22 -7.04
N GLU A 141 -11.53 -2.33 -6.42
CA GLU A 141 -12.82 -2.28 -7.10
C GLU A 141 -13.71 -1.26 -6.40
N ASN A 142 -14.30 -0.35 -7.17
CA ASN A 142 -15.11 0.75 -6.65
C ASN A 142 -14.41 1.50 -5.50
N ASP A 143 -13.14 1.84 -5.73
CA ASP A 143 -12.24 2.53 -4.80
C ASP A 143 -11.75 1.74 -3.59
N ILE A 144 -12.19 0.50 -3.38
CA ILE A 144 -11.87 -0.30 -2.19
C ILE A 144 -10.84 -1.38 -2.53
N LEU A 145 -9.85 -1.57 -1.65
CA LEU A 145 -8.94 -2.72 -1.74
C LEU A 145 -9.72 -4.01 -1.45
N VAL A 146 -9.97 -4.79 -2.48
CA VAL A 146 -10.76 -6.04 -2.38
C VAL A 146 -9.88 -7.28 -2.35
N ARG A 147 -8.69 -7.24 -2.96
CA ARG A 147 -7.78 -8.39 -3.01
C ARG A 147 -6.33 -7.95 -3.08
N GLY A 148 -5.47 -8.70 -2.41
CA GLY A 148 -4.02 -8.60 -2.53
C GLY A 148 -3.41 -9.98 -2.70
N ALA A 149 -2.53 -10.16 -3.68
CA ALA A 149 -1.95 -11.46 -4.01
C ALA A 149 -0.43 -11.38 -4.18
N THR A 150 0.28 -12.48 -3.88
CA THR A 150 1.69 -12.64 -4.26
C THR A 150 1.83 -12.86 -5.76
N ARG A 151 3.03 -12.69 -6.33
CA ARG A 151 3.26 -13.01 -7.76
C ARG A 151 2.98 -14.47 -8.12
N GLY A 152 3.35 -15.40 -7.23
CA GLY A 152 3.31 -16.84 -7.49
C GLY A 152 4.09 -17.22 -8.77
N ASP A 153 3.44 -17.94 -9.68
CA ASP A 153 4.02 -18.37 -10.96
C ASP A 153 3.93 -17.30 -12.06
N GLY A 154 3.32 -16.15 -11.75
CA GLY A 154 3.09 -15.06 -12.69
C GLY A 154 1.71 -15.10 -13.35
N VAL A 155 0.97 -16.22 -13.31
CA VAL A 155 -0.43 -16.32 -13.75
C VAL A 155 -1.37 -16.30 -12.57
N ALA A 156 -0.99 -16.97 -11.48
CA ALA A 156 -1.70 -16.98 -10.22
C ALA A 156 -0.71 -16.87 -9.05
N GLY A 157 -1.22 -16.41 -7.91
CA GLY A 157 -0.47 -16.35 -6.67
C GLY A 157 -1.38 -16.45 -5.46
N ASP A 158 -0.81 -16.35 -4.27
CA ASP A 158 -1.53 -16.61 -3.03
C ASP A 158 -2.25 -15.36 -2.55
N ASP A 159 -3.52 -15.50 -2.18
CA ASP A 159 -4.30 -14.43 -1.56
C ASP A 159 -3.76 -14.12 -0.16
N VAL A 160 -3.10 -12.97 -0.06
CA VAL A 160 -2.49 -12.43 1.15
C VAL A 160 -3.15 -11.11 1.55
N THR A 161 -4.43 -10.91 1.19
CA THR A 161 -5.16 -9.64 1.38
C THR A 161 -5.11 -9.17 2.83
N THR A 162 -5.37 -10.06 3.80
CA THR A 162 -5.36 -9.72 5.23
C THR A 162 -3.97 -9.29 5.72
N ASN A 163 -2.91 -9.86 5.15
CA ASN A 163 -1.52 -9.49 5.48
C ASN A 163 -1.19 -8.12 4.88
N LEU A 164 -1.58 -7.88 3.63
CA LEU A 164 -1.31 -6.62 2.94
C LEU A 164 -2.08 -5.44 3.53
N LYS A 165 -3.29 -5.63 4.05
CA LYS A 165 -4.04 -4.58 4.77
C LYS A 165 -3.31 -4.03 6.01
N GLN A 166 -2.44 -4.83 6.63
CA GLN A 166 -1.64 -4.41 7.78
C GLN A 166 -0.50 -3.46 7.40
N ILE A 167 -0.05 -3.48 6.15
CA ILE A 167 1.00 -2.59 5.65
C ILE A 167 0.41 -1.19 5.52
N LYS A 168 0.82 -0.28 6.40
CA LYS A 168 0.19 1.04 6.56
C LYS A 168 0.37 1.96 5.35
N SER A 169 1.44 1.77 4.57
CA SER A 169 1.65 2.49 3.30
C SER A 169 0.71 2.04 2.19
N ILE A 170 0.05 0.87 2.33
CA ILE A 170 -1.01 0.43 1.42
C ILE A 170 -2.33 1.06 1.89
N PRO A 171 -2.97 1.91 1.06
CA PRO A 171 -4.26 2.47 1.40
C PRO A 171 -5.36 1.42 1.25
N LEU A 172 -6.32 1.38 2.19
CA LEU A 172 -7.49 0.50 2.05
C LEU A 172 -8.49 0.99 0.98
N SER A 173 -8.35 2.24 0.56
CA SER A 173 -9.13 2.84 -0.51
C SER A 173 -8.37 3.93 -1.26
N ALA A 174 -8.68 4.09 -2.55
CA ALA A 174 -8.16 5.16 -3.38
C ALA A 174 -9.21 5.56 -4.42
N LYS A 175 -9.34 6.86 -4.70
CA LYS A 175 -10.39 7.41 -5.56
C LYS A 175 -10.13 7.19 -7.05
N PHE A 176 -10.17 5.93 -7.49
CA PHE A 176 -10.07 5.55 -8.90
C PHE A 176 -11.32 5.95 -9.68
N SER A 177 -12.48 5.99 -9.04
CA SER A 177 -13.76 6.42 -9.59
C SER A 177 -13.74 7.89 -10.06
N ASP A 178 -12.98 8.77 -9.40
CA ASP A 178 -12.74 10.16 -9.83
C ASP A 178 -12.08 10.22 -11.24
N TYR A 179 -11.43 9.13 -11.67
CA TYR A 179 -10.81 8.98 -12.99
C TYR A 179 -11.61 8.05 -13.93
N GLY A 180 -12.83 7.66 -13.55
CA GLY A 180 -13.67 6.74 -14.33
C GLY A 180 -13.20 5.28 -14.30
N ILE A 181 -12.31 4.92 -13.38
CA ILE A 181 -11.75 3.56 -13.25
C ILE A 181 -12.54 2.80 -12.18
N GLN A 182 -13.27 1.76 -12.60
CA GLN A 182 -14.07 0.92 -11.68
C GLN A 182 -13.25 -0.21 -11.05
N LYS A 183 -12.28 -0.76 -11.79
CA LYS A 183 -11.44 -1.87 -11.35
C LYS A 183 -10.02 -1.66 -11.85
N VAL A 184 -9.04 -1.80 -10.95
CA VAL A 184 -7.62 -1.63 -11.27
C VAL A 184 -6.77 -2.61 -10.50
N GLU A 185 -5.70 -3.07 -11.13
CA GLU A 185 -4.64 -3.86 -10.52
C GLU A 185 -3.38 -2.99 -10.40
N ILE A 186 -2.94 -2.74 -9.17
CA ILE A 186 -1.71 -2.01 -8.85
C ILE A 186 -0.65 -3.04 -8.45
N ARG A 187 0.51 -2.99 -9.09
CA ARG A 187 1.63 -3.90 -8.82
C ARG A 187 2.78 -3.14 -8.16
N GLY A 188 3.50 -3.84 -7.31
CA GLY A 188 4.65 -3.27 -6.62
C GLY A 188 5.39 -4.33 -5.82
N GLU A 189 6.35 -3.85 -5.04
CA GLU A 189 7.24 -4.70 -4.24
C GLU A 189 7.01 -4.42 -2.75
N ILE A 190 6.82 -5.47 -1.96
CA ILE A 190 6.89 -5.38 -0.51
C ILE A 190 8.35 -5.45 -0.08
N LEU A 191 8.74 -4.51 0.78
CA LEU A 191 10.11 -4.35 1.22
C LEU A 191 10.21 -4.43 2.74
N MET A 192 11.31 -5.00 3.21
CA MET A 192 11.72 -4.94 4.59
C MET A 192 12.91 -3.99 4.70
N THR A 193 12.82 -2.99 5.58
CA THR A 193 13.97 -2.11 5.83
C THR A 193 15.11 -2.92 6.43
N ARG A 194 16.37 -2.50 6.22
CA ARG A 194 17.53 -3.16 6.83
C ARG A 194 17.43 -3.24 8.35
N GLN A 195 16.85 -2.21 8.98
CA GLN A 195 16.65 -2.18 10.43
C GLN A 195 15.60 -3.20 10.88
N SER A 196 14.46 -3.28 10.18
CA SER A 196 13.42 -4.27 10.47
C SER A 196 13.94 -5.70 10.26
N PHE A 197 14.72 -5.93 9.20
CA PHE A 197 15.33 -7.24 8.92
C PHE A 197 16.33 -7.65 10.00
N LYS A 198 17.17 -6.71 10.45
CA LYS A 198 18.10 -6.96 11.57
C LYS A 198 17.35 -7.36 12.85
N LYS A 199 16.34 -6.58 13.25
CA LYS A 199 15.52 -6.88 14.44
C LYS A 199 14.82 -8.24 14.33
N TYR A 200 14.33 -8.59 13.14
CA TYR A 200 13.71 -9.88 12.88
C TYR A 200 14.71 -11.03 13.07
N ASN A 201 15.93 -10.91 12.55
CA ASN A 201 16.96 -11.93 12.73
C ASN A 201 17.41 -12.04 14.20
N GLU A 202 17.55 -10.93 14.92
CA GLU A 202 17.85 -10.93 16.36
C GLU A 202 16.79 -11.71 17.14
N HIS A 203 15.50 -11.49 16.81
CA HIS A 203 14.39 -12.23 17.40
C HIS A 203 14.43 -13.75 17.11
N LEU A 204 14.81 -14.16 15.90
CA LEU A 204 14.95 -15.59 15.56
C LEU A 204 16.08 -16.27 16.34
N VAL A 205 17.20 -15.57 16.54
CA VAL A 205 18.33 -16.06 17.35
C VAL A 205 17.92 -16.19 18.82
N GLU A 206 17.19 -15.22 19.38
CA GLU A 206 16.65 -15.28 20.74
C GLU A 206 15.72 -16.49 20.94
N GLN A 207 14.96 -16.88 19.91
CA GLN A 207 14.10 -18.07 19.92
C GLN A 207 14.85 -19.38 19.64
N GLY A 208 16.15 -19.33 19.32
CA GLY A 208 16.95 -20.51 18.99
C GLY A 208 16.58 -21.16 17.65
N ILE A 209 15.97 -20.40 16.74
CA ILE A 209 15.57 -20.87 15.40
C ILE A 209 16.72 -20.70 14.39
N ALA A 210 17.68 -19.81 14.68
CA ALA A 210 18.84 -19.49 13.84
C ALA A 210 20.16 -19.66 14.61
#